data_AF-B2WVR2-F1
#
_entry.id   AF-B2WVR2-F1
#
_cell.length_a   1.000
_cell.length_b   1.000
_cell.length_c   1.000
_cell.angle_alpha   90.00
_cell.angle_beta   90.00
_cell.angle_gamma   90.00
#
_symmetry.space_group_name_H-M   'P 1'
#
loop_
_entity.id
_entity.type
_entity.pdbx_description
1 polymer ?
#
loop_
_entity_poly.entity_id
_entity_poly.type
_entity_poly.pdbx_seq_one_letter_code
_entity_poly.pdbx_strand_id
1 'polypeptide(L)'
;FYWWSHYPINFVTPSIMLPGALMLDITLYLTRNWLVTALVGGGFFGLFFYPGNWVIFGPTHLPVVVEGVLLSMADYMGHLYIRTGTPEYVRLIEQGSLRTFGGHTTVIAAFFAAFVSMLMFVVWWYLGKVYCTAFFYVKGKRGRI
;
A
#
# COMPACT_ATOMS: atom_id res chain seq x y z
N PHE A 1 -6.64 8.07 -16.66
CA PHE A 1 -7.76 8.62 -15.87
C PHE A 1 -8.08 10.06 -16.28
N TYR A 2 -7.26 11.06 -15.94
CA TYR A 2 -7.62 12.45 -16.27
C TYR A 2 -7.75 12.75 -17.78
N TRP A 3 -6.75 12.42 -18.59
CA TRP A 3 -6.69 12.83 -20.01
C TRP A 3 -7.77 12.21 -20.92
N TRP A 4 -8.17 10.96 -20.65
CA TRP A 4 -9.15 10.25 -21.49
C TRP A 4 -10.56 10.32 -20.91
N SER A 5 -10.70 10.16 -19.59
CA SER A 5 -11.99 10.00 -18.92
C SER A 5 -12.33 11.14 -17.96
N HIS A 6 -11.54 12.22 -17.95
CA HIS A 6 -11.83 13.48 -17.25
C HIS A 6 -12.05 13.36 -15.73
N TYR A 7 -11.59 12.28 -15.09
CA TYR A 7 -11.59 12.18 -13.63
C TYR A 7 -10.51 13.07 -13.02
N PRO A 8 -10.82 13.89 -12.02
CA PRO A 8 -9.88 14.86 -11.48
C PRO A 8 -8.71 14.17 -10.78
N ILE A 9 -7.52 14.76 -10.87
CA ILE A 9 -6.28 14.12 -10.42
C ILE A 9 -6.31 13.83 -8.92
N ASN A 10 -6.85 14.74 -8.11
CA ASN A 10 -7.01 14.55 -6.66
C ASN A 10 -7.89 13.33 -6.29
N PHE A 11 -8.77 12.87 -7.19
CA PHE A 11 -9.60 11.66 -6.97
C PHE A 11 -8.87 10.37 -7.34
N VAL A 12 -8.00 10.42 -8.34
CA VAL A 12 -7.28 9.25 -8.89
C VAL A 12 -5.80 9.23 -8.52
N THR A 13 -5.43 9.95 -7.45
CA THR A 13 -4.06 9.99 -6.95
C THR A 13 -3.64 8.61 -6.45
N PRO A 14 -2.46 8.11 -6.87
CA PRO A 14 -1.96 6.83 -6.39
C PRO A 14 -1.50 6.93 -4.93
N SER A 15 -1.45 5.78 -4.25
CA SER A 15 -0.74 5.68 -2.98
C SER A 15 0.77 5.72 -3.19
N ILE A 16 1.49 6.14 -2.15
CA ILE A 16 2.96 6.14 -2.13
C ILE A 16 3.49 4.96 -1.33
N MET A 17 4.54 4.34 -1.86
CA MET A 17 5.26 3.23 -1.20
C MET A 17 6.73 3.61 -0.90
N LEU A 18 7.14 4.83 -1.27
CA LEU A 18 8.51 5.31 -1.17
C LEU A 18 9.08 5.26 0.26
N PRO A 19 8.37 5.73 1.32
CA PRO A 19 8.94 5.69 2.67
C PRO A 19 9.24 4.27 3.15
N GLY A 20 8.33 3.33 2.87
CA GLY A 20 8.54 1.92 3.21
C GLY A 20 9.66 1.28 2.39
N ALA A 21 9.73 1.57 1.10
CA ALA A 21 10.77 1.04 0.22
C ALA A 21 12.17 1.53 0.60
N LEU A 22 12.31 2.81 0.96
CA LEU A 22 13.58 3.37 1.45
C LEU A 22 14.03 2.67 2.74
N MET A 23 13.13 2.40 3.67
CA MET A 23 13.46 1.66 4.89
C MET A 23 13.92 0.23 4.58
N LEU A 24 13.27 -0.45 3.62
CA LEU A 24 13.70 -1.76 3.15
C LEU A 24 15.14 -1.71 2.60
N ASP A 25 15.44 -0.77 1.69
CA ASP A 25 16.77 -0.66 1.10
C ASP A 25 17.83 -0.27 2.12
N ILE A 26 17.54 0.66 3.04
CA ILE A 26 18.46 1.08 4.10
C ILE A 26 18.78 -0.10 5.02
N THR A 27 17.77 -0.88 5.44
CA THR A 27 18.00 -2.05 6.31
C THR A 27 18.83 -3.11 5.62
N LEU A 28 18.60 -3.39 4.33
CA LEU A 28 19.43 -4.31 3.56
C LEU A 28 20.85 -3.79 3.39
N TYR A 29 21.02 -2.50 3.10
CA TYR A 29 22.32 -1.88 2.89
C TYR A 29 23.18 -1.92 4.14
N LEU A 30 22.61 -1.55 5.29
CA LEU A 30 23.32 -1.48 6.58
C LEU A 30 23.61 -2.87 7.14
N THR A 31 22.65 -3.79 7.11
CA THR A 31 22.80 -5.11 7.75
C THR A 31 23.42 -6.15 6.82
N ARG A 32 23.34 -5.94 5.50
CA ARG A 32 23.75 -6.90 4.45
C ARG A 32 23.19 -8.31 4.67
N ASN A 33 22.07 -8.41 5.38
CA ASN A 33 21.46 -9.66 5.77
C ASN A 33 19.99 -9.67 5.37
N TRP A 34 19.64 -10.60 4.47
CA TRP A 34 18.30 -10.74 3.95
C TRP A 34 17.27 -11.15 5.02
N LEU A 35 17.65 -11.92 6.05
CA LEU A 35 16.75 -12.30 7.14
C LEU A 35 16.40 -11.09 8.01
N VAL A 36 17.40 -10.26 8.34
CA VAL A 36 17.17 -9.04 9.13
C VAL A 36 16.34 -8.04 8.32
N THR A 37 16.59 -7.95 7.02
CA THR A 37 15.78 -7.13 6.10
C THR A 37 14.33 -7.62 6.04
N ALA A 38 14.10 -8.94 6.02
CA ALA A 38 12.76 -9.50 6.00
C ALA A 38 11.95 -9.11 7.25
N LEU A 39 12.57 -9.23 8.43
CA LEU A 39 11.90 -8.94 9.70
C LEU A 39 11.75 -7.42 9.94
N VAL A 40 12.85 -6.68 9.83
CA VAL A 40 12.90 -5.26 10.20
C VAL A 40 12.45 -4.39 9.04
N GLY A 41 13.07 -4.55 7.87
CA GLY A 41 12.71 -3.80 6.67
C GLY A 41 11.29 -4.13 6.19
N GLY A 42 10.94 -5.41 6.13
CA GLY A 42 9.58 -5.86 5.81
C GLY A 42 8.55 -5.32 6.80
N GLY A 43 8.87 -5.32 8.10
CA GLY A 43 8.02 -4.71 9.12
C GLY A 43 7.80 -3.20 8.90
N PHE A 44 8.88 -2.43 8.71
CA PHE A 44 8.77 -1.00 8.44
C PHE A 44 7.99 -0.69 7.18
N PHE A 45 8.10 -1.53 6.15
CA PHE A 45 7.37 -1.35 4.90
C PHE A 45 5.85 -1.32 5.10
N GLY A 46 5.30 -2.25 5.89
CA GLY A 46 3.88 -2.28 6.22
C GLY A 46 3.47 -1.15 7.18
N LEU A 47 4.29 -0.87 8.19
CA LEU A 47 4.00 0.17 9.19
C LEU A 47 3.97 1.59 8.61
N PHE A 48 4.89 1.91 7.70
CA PHE A 48 5.02 3.27 7.14
C PHE A 48 4.07 3.55 5.98
N PHE A 49 3.30 2.55 5.53
CA PHE A 49 2.36 2.73 4.44
C PHE A 49 1.30 3.79 4.78
N TYR A 50 0.58 3.64 5.91
CA TYR A 50 -0.49 4.58 6.27
C TYR A 50 0.05 5.97 6.64
N PRO A 51 1.07 6.12 7.50
CA PRO A 51 1.64 7.43 7.83
C PRO A 51 2.22 8.17 6.62
N GLY A 52 2.89 7.46 5.70
CA GLY A 52 3.42 8.07 4.48
C GLY A 52 2.31 8.62 3.57
N ASN A 53 1.21 7.89 3.45
CA ASN A 53 0.07 8.28 2.62
C ASN A 53 -0.80 9.38 3.25
N TRP A 54 -0.73 9.56 4.58
CA TRP A 54 -1.54 10.55 5.29
C TRP A 54 -1.30 11.99 4.81
N VAL A 55 -0.08 12.33 4.38
CA VAL A 55 0.24 13.67 3.87
C VAL A 55 -0.58 14.02 2.61
N ILE A 56 -0.92 13.01 1.80
CA ILE A 56 -1.66 13.17 0.54
C ILE A 56 -3.17 13.07 0.79
N PHE A 57 -3.60 12.06 1.54
CA PHE A 57 -5.03 11.74 1.73
C PHE A 57 -5.65 12.33 2.99
N GLY A 58 -4.87 12.86 3.93
CA GLY A 58 -5.39 13.49 5.15
C GLY A 58 -6.45 14.57 4.85
N PRO A 59 -6.22 15.49 3.89
CA PRO A 59 -7.23 16.50 3.51
C PRO A 59 -8.54 15.92 2.98
N THR A 60 -8.55 14.72 2.39
CA THR A 60 -9.79 14.12 1.86
C THR A 60 -10.69 13.51 2.93
N HIS A 61 -10.19 13.41 4.18
CA HIS A 61 -10.97 12.96 5.34
C HIS A 61 -11.76 14.08 6.02
N LEU A 62 -11.67 15.32 5.52
CA LEU A 62 -12.43 16.44 6.07
C LEU A 62 -13.95 16.19 5.93
N PRO A 63 -14.74 16.48 6.97
CA PRO A 63 -16.19 16.33 6.93
C PRO A 63 -16.83 17.41 6.06
N VAL A 64 -17.80 17.00 5.23
CA VAL A 64 -18.64 17.87 4.42
C VAL A 64 -20.09 17.46 4.63
N VAL A 65 -20.99 18.44 4.78
CA VAL A 65 -22.44 18.17 4.87
C VAL A 65 -23.07 18.49 3.52
N VAL A 66 -23.67 17.49 2.90
CA VAL A 66 -24.36 17.60 1.61
C VAL A 66 -25.77 17.04 1.78
N GLU A 67 -26.78 17.83 1.42
CA GLU A 67 -28.20 17.42 1.53
C GLU A 67 -28.60 16.90 2.93
N GLY A 68 -27.96 17.41 3.98
CA GLY A 68 -28.20 16.99 5.37
C GLY A 68 -27.47 15.72 5.80
N VAL A 69 -26.68 15.09 4.92
CA VAL A 69 -25.88 13.90 5.22
C VAL A 69 -24.42 14.30 5.43
N LEU A 70 -23.79 13.73 6.45
CA LEU A 70 -22.36 13.87 6.71
C LEU A 70 -21.57 12.91 5.82
N LEU A 71 -20.69 13.45 4.97
CA LEU A 71 -19.80 12.69 4.09
C LEU A 71 -18.35 13.14 4.31
N SER A 72 -17.39 12.28 3.98
CA SER A 72 -16.02 12.74 3.79
C SER A 72 -15.88 13.43 2.43
N MET A 73 -14.90 14.34 2.28
CA MET A 73 -14.58 14.92 0.98
C MET A 73 -14.27 13.83 -0.07
N ALA A 74 -13.64 12.72 0.33
CA ALA A 74 -13.39 11.57 -0.54
C ALA A 74 -14.68 10.93 -1.06
N ASP A 75 -15.66 10.72 -0.18
CA ASP A 75 -16.95 10.11 -0.56
C ASP A 75 -17.78 11.05 -1.42
N TYR A 76 -17.73 12.36 -1.12
CA TYR A 76 -18.39 13.37 -1.93
C TYR A 76 -17.82 13.43 -3.35
N MET A 77 -16.49 13.39 -3.51
CA MET A 77 -15.86 13.29 -4.83
C MET A 77 -16.29 12.00 -5.56
N GLY A 78 -16.38 10.87 -4.86
CA GLY A 78 -16.87 9.61 -5.43
C GLY A 78 -18.34 9.63 -5.85
N HIS A 79 -19.16 10.47 -5.21
CA HIS A 79 -20.56 10.70 -5.56
C HIS A 79 -20.71 11.64 -6.77
N LEU A 80 -19.94 12.73 -6.81
CA LEU A 80 -19.97 13.70 -7.91
C LEU A 80 -19.46 13.14 -9.24
N TYR A 81 -18.35 12.38 -9.20
CA TYR A 81 -17.73 11.83 -10.40
C TYR A 81 -18.23 10.42 -10.67
N ILE A 82 -19.25 10.31 -11.50
CA ILE A 82 -19.95 9.05 -11.83
C ILE A 82 -18.98 8.06 -12.48
N ARG A 83 -18.92 6.85 -11.89
CA ARG A 83 -18.18 5.70 -12.43
C ARG A 83 -19.16 4.61 -12.85
N THR A 84 -19.42 4.50 -14.15
CA THR A 84 -20.48 3.65 -14.73
C THR A 84 -20.38 2.17 -14.36
N GLY A 85 -19.17 1.66 -14.13
CA GLY A 85 -18.91 0.25 -13.78
C GLY A 85 -18.55 -0.03 -12.32
N THR A 86 -18.46 0.98 -11.45
CA THR A 86 -18.05 0.79 -10.05
C THR A 86 -19.01 1.50 -9.09
N PRO A 87 -20.18 0.89 -8.81
CA PRO A 87 -21.13 1.43 -7.85
C PRO A 87 -20.58 1.35 -6.42
N GLU A 88 -21.19 2.11 -5.51
CA GLU A 88 -20.70 2.33 -4.15
C GLU A 88 -20.61 1.02 -3.32
N TYR A 89 -21.56 0.11 -3.47
CA TYR A 89 -21.59 -1.18 -2.78
C TYR A 89 -20.45 -2.15 -3.16
N VAL A 90 -19.70 -1.89 -4.25
CA VAL A 90 -18.54 -2.71 -4.64
C VAL A 90 -17.30 -2.35 -3.81
N ARG A 91 -17.33 -1.24 -3.07
CA ARG A 91 -16.20 -0.78 -2.26
C ARG A 91 -15.95 -1.71 -1.08
N LEU A 92 -14.73 -2.21 -0.98
CA LEU A 92 -14.24 -2.93 0.20
C LEU A 92 -13.55 -1.94 1.14
N ILE A 93 -14.36 -1.29 1.98
CA ILE A 93 -13.92 -0.34 3.01
C ILE A 93 -14.45 -0.77 4.38
N GLU A 94 -13.94 -0.14 5.44
CA GLU A 94 -14.44 -0.38 6.79
C GLU A 94 -15.91 0.07 6.92
N GLN A 95 -16.80 -0.85 7.31
CA GLN A 95 -18.22 -0.58 7.61
C GLN A 95 -18.54 -0.79 9.12
N GLY A 96 -17.50 -0.98 9.94
CA GLY A 96 -17.63 -1.37 11.34
C GLY A 96 -18.01 -2.85 11.51
N SER A 97 -17.71 -3.39 12.69
CA SER A 97 -18.16 -4.74 13.10
C SER A 97 -18.54 -4.73 14.57
N LEU A 98 -19.38 -5.67 15.00
CA LEU A 98 -19.69 -5.87 16.42
C LEU A 98 -18.47 -6.23 17.27
N ARG A 99 -17.34 -6.57 16.64
CA ARG A 99 -16.09 -6.97 17.30
C ARG A 99 -15.01 -5.89 17.27
N THR A 100 -15.25 -4.73 16.64
CA THR A 100 -14.26 -3.66 16.54
C THR A 100 -14.39 -2.69 17.70
N PHE A 101 -13.28 -2.42 18.38
CA PHE A 101 -13.14 -1.26 19.24
C PHE A 101 -12.74 -0.06 18.35
N GLY A 102 -13.65 0.90 18.18
CA GLY A 102 -13.48 2.02 17.25
C GLY A 102 -12.21 2.84 17.50
N GLY A 103 -11.71 3.49 16.44
CA GLY A 103 -10.56 4.42 16.52
C GLY A 103 -9.16 3.78 16.46
N HIS A 104 -9.05 2.45 16.58
CA HIS A 104 -7.77 1.73 16.55
C HIS A 104 -7.54 0.88 15.29
N THR A 105 -8.50 0.86 14.35
CA THR A 105 -8.47 -0.04 13.18
C THR A 105 -7.27 0.21 12.27
N THR A 106 -6.87 1.47 12.08
CA THR A 106 -5.71 1.86 11.27
C THR A 106 -4.40 1.28 11.81
N VAL A 107 -4.20 1.35 13.13
CA VAL A 107 -3.00 0.83 13.80
C VAL A 107 -2.96 -0.70 13.70
N ILE A 108 -4.08 -1.37 13.99
CA ILE A 108 -4.18 -2.82 13.91
C ILE A 108 -3.90 -3.30 12.47
N ALA A 109 -4.50 -2.65 11.48
CA ALA A 109 -4.28 -2.97 10.07
C ALA A 109 -2.81 -2.75 9.66
N ALA A 110 -2.15 -1.68 10.14
CA ALA A 110 -0.74 -1.42 9.85
C ALA A 110 0.19 -2.50 10.43
N PHE A 111 -0.05 -2.95 11.67
CA PHE A 111 0.72 -4.06 12.26
C PHE A 111 0.45 -5.39 11.55
N PHE A 112 -0.80 -5.66 11.17
CA PHE A 112 -1.13 -6.84 10.39
C PHE A 112 -0.42 -6.82 9.03
N ALA A 113 -0.46 -5.69 8.33
CA ALA A 113 0.23 -5.51 7.06
C ALA A 113 1.75 -5.70 7.21
N ALA A 114 2.34 -5.18 8.30
CA ALA A 114 3.75 -5.35 8.63
C ALA A 114 4.14 -6.81 8.86
N PHE A 115 3.30 -7.59 9.54
CA PHE A 115 3.56 -9.01 9.74
C PHE A 115 3.48 -9.79 8.41
N VAL A 116 2.44 -9.53 7.61
CA VAL A 116 2.26 -10.17 6.31
C VAL A 116 3.39 -9.79 5.34
N SER A 117 3.87 -8.55 5.35
CA SER A 117 4.99 -8.12 4.51
C SER A 117 6.30 -8.82 4.86
N MET A 118 6.56 -9.15 6.14
CA MET A 118 7.72 -9.97 6.52
C MET A 118 7.67 -11.35 5.85
N LEU A 119 6.51 -12.02 5.87
CA LEU A 119 6.32 -13.33 5.24
C LEU A 119 6.44 -13.24 3.71
N MET A 120 5.78 -12.25 3.12
CA MET A 120 5.83 -12.03 1.67
C MET A 120 7.25 -11.71 1.18
N PHE A 121 8.03 -10.94 1.94
CA PHE A 121 9.42 -10.67 1.59
C PHE A 121 10.23 -11.98 1.46
N VAL A 122 10.06 -12.92 2.39
CA VAL A 122 10.77 -14.22 2.33
C VAL A 122 10.38 -14.99 1.06
N VAL A 123 9.09 -15.09 0.75
CA VAL A 123 8.60 -15.78 -0.46
C VAL A 123 9.18 -15.14 -1.72
N TRP A 124 9.08 -13.82 -1.84
CA TRP A 124 9.57 -13.09 -3.01
C TRP A 124 11.09 -13.08 -3.12
N TRP A 125 11.81 -13.13 -2.01
CA TRP A 125 13.26 -13.27 -2.00
C TRP A 125 13.70 -14.61 -2.61
N TYR A 126 13.04 -15.71 -2.23
CA TYR A 126 13.34 -17.02 -2.82
C TYR A 126 12.92 -17.10 -4.29
N LEU A 127 11.76 -16.56 -4.66
CA LEU A 127 11.37 -16.44 -6.07
C LEU A 127 12.39 -15.63 -6.86
N GLY A 128 12.86 -14.52 -6.31
CA GLY A 128 13.92 -13.70 -6.91
C GLY A 128 15.19 -14.51 -7.18
N LYS A 129 15.62 -15.34 -6.22
CA LYS A 129 16.74 -16.27 -6.45
C LYS A 129 16.47 -17.23 -7.60
N VAL A 130 15.27 -17.82 -7.68
CA VAL A 130 14.89 -18.74 -8.76
C VAL A 130 14.92 -18.03 -10.12
N TYR A 131 14.33 -16.84 -10.25
CA TYR A 131 14.34 -16.08 -11.50
C TYR A 131 15.76 -15.63 -11.89
N CYS A 132 16.60 -15.25 -10.92
CA CYS A 132 18.01 -14.99 -11.17
C CYS A 132 18.77 -16.24 -11.64
N THR A 133 18.38 -17.45 -11.19
CA THR A 133 18.95 -18.70 -11.70
C THR A 133 18.49 -19.06 -13.12
N ALA A 134 17.27 -18.68 -13.53
CA ALA A 134 16.77 -18.93 -14.89
C ALA A 134 17.63 -18.26 -15.98
N PHE A 135 18.26 -17.11 -15.68
CA PHE A 135 19.25 -16.48 -16.57
C PHE A 135 20.45 -17.39 -16.86
N PHE A 136 20.89 -18.19 -15.89
CA PHE A 136 22.02 -19.12 -16.05
C PHE A 136 21.67 -20.36 -16.89
N TYR A 137 20.39 -20.74 -16.98
CA TYR A 137 19.94 -21.83 -17.85
C TYR A 137 19.91 -21.43 -19.33
N VAL A 138 19.67 -20.16 -19.65
CA VAL A 138 19.59 -19.66 -21.05
C VAL A 138 20.94 -19.18 -21.59
N LYS A 139 21.78 -18.53 -20.75
CA LYS A 139 23.06 -17.94 -21.18
C LYS A 139 24.32 -18.73 -20.75
N GLY A 140 24.17 -19.83 -20.03
CA GLY A 140 25.29 -20.58 -19.44
C GLY A 140 25.90 -19.90 -18.21
N LYS A 141 26.86 -20.59 -17.54
CA LYS A 141 27.56 -20.06 -16.36
C LYS A 141 28.26 -18.74 -16.73
N ARG A 142 27.84 -17.62 -16.12
CA ARG A 142 28.59 -16.36 -16.19
C ARG A 142 29.92 -16.61 -15.49
N GLY A 143 31.01 -16.66 -16.27
CA GLY A 143 32.37 -16.75 -15.73
C GLY A 143 32.56 -15.67 -14.67
N ARG A 144 33.08 -16.06 -13.51
CA ARG A 144 33.65 -15.11 -12.55
C ARG A 144 34.77 -14.39 -13.29
N ILE A 145 34.66 -13.07 -13.39
CA ILE A 145 35.84 -12.20 -13.43
C ILE A 145 36.13 -11.88 -11.97
#